data_AF-H6BNS0-F1
#
_entry.id   AF-H6BNS0-F1
#
_cell.length_a   1.000
_cell.length_b   1.000
_cell.length_c   1.000
_cell.angle_alpha   90.00
_cell.angle_beta   90.00
_cell.angle_gamma   90.00
#
_symmetry.space_group_name_H-M   'P 1'
#
loop_
_entity.id
_entity.type
_entity.pdbx_description
1 polymer ?
#
loop_
_entity_poly.entity_id
_entity_poly.type
_entity_poly.pdbx_seq_one_letter_code
_entity_poly.pdbx_strand_id
1 'polypeptide(L)'
;MGGTAFAPEGLDTPRMSPEVYNAILARIEALLRPHFRLVGHALEGPAKESHGDIDVLVAEPLASGGDATCNGHSATSAKTRRVTGAALASILGADHWKKNSGTNTFNLALKWPQELDSGVVSDKMSDNGDETKEGRNVNTQIPAETGGSSIDCNDQVMLAVADEGEQARVQNDVNGQRNGVGLVDGIATYPATAGRYIQVDITICPTEEYFKWHLFSYAHGDMWNILGGIIRRFGLTCTSKGLFMRIAEVESHNKEQSRVILTTDRTAVLNYLGLDVKRYWKPFANWDEMMAYAATCRFHDPGRWKERTTEKENKANTSSSEEVPLPDVAMTEKKVAGLKTGNPEVKCLQLKANDRQRGAKRPVFGYWITEYLPAHANDLPGRDAHLSRQEVVDDAKAYFGPAFAMRFDERKTKWTRLIKVDQLWADIRKSLPVQGAEIGYVMKGMKREIAGKEKGCPITTNEDGEAETVDSLMLRDLRVQDPAASALRIAFLEERFEDILEWAKTNWKEVAERQKRYEVEKNRAQQFEKRNKQAAANVLWAERPGSTLHEMLSAGTYGDWLRAQRMPPQGKEHHG
;
A
#
# COMPACT_ATOMS: atom_id res chain seq x y z
N MET A 1 -12.92 8.55 -17.96
CA MET A 1 -12.27 9.34 -16.90
C MET A 1 -10.74 9.17 -16.88
N GLY A 2 -10.17 8.31 -17.72
CA GLY A 2 -8.72 8.29 -17.96
C GLY A 2 -8.30 9.21 -19.10
N GLY A 3 -7.03 9.16 -19.52
CA GLY A 3 -6.53 9.93 -20.67
C GLY A 3 -6.03 11.35 -20.39
N THR A 4 -5.69 11.67 -19.14
CA THR A 4 -5.25 13.03 -18.75
C THR A 4 -3.81 13.09 -18.25
N ALA A 5 -3.06 11.99 -18.36
CA ALA A 5 -1.70 11.92 -17.84
C ALA A 5 -0.82 13.01 -18.45
N PHE A 6 -0.97 13.32 -19.74
CA PHE A 6 -0.13 14.29 -20.45
C PHE A 6 -0.70 15.71 -20.55
N ALA A 7 -1.83 15.99 -19.88
CA ALA A 7 -2.42 17.32 -19.87
C ALA A 7 -1.46 18.42 -19.35
N PRO A 8 -0.64 18.20 -18.29
CA PRO A 8 0.35 19.18 -17.84
C PRO A 8 1.44 19.51 -18.87
N GLU A 9 1.75 18.56 -19.76
CA GLU A 9 2.71 18.71 -20.86
C GLU A 9 2.09 19.37 -22.10
N GLY A 10 0.79 19.68 -22.07
CA GLY A 10 0.08 20.32 -23.18
C GLY A 10 -0.15 19.41 -24.38
N LEU A 11 -0.03 18.08 -24.21
CA LEU A 11 -0.36 17.13 -25.28
C LEU A 11 -1.89 16.96 -25.37
N ASP A 12 -2.40 16.98 -26.60
CA ASP A 12 -3.80 16.71 -26.90
C ASP A 12 -4.05 15.21 -26.94
N THR A 13 -4.75 14.67 -25.94
CA THR A 13 -5.15 13.26 -25.84
C THR A 13 -6.68 13.11 -25.86
N PRO A 14 -7.32 13.27 -27.04
CA PRO A 14 -8.77 13.23 -27.15
C PRO A 14 -9.33 11.83 -26.92
N ARG A 15 -10.64 11.74 -26.64
CA ARG A 15 -11.30 10.45 -26.41
C ARG A 15 -11.47 9.65 -27.69
N MET A 16 -11.24 8.33 -27.59
CA MET A 16 -11.31 7.35 -28.66
C MET A 16 -12.71 6.72 -28.74
N SER A 17 -13.21 6.51 -29.97
CA SER A 17 -14.33 5.61 -30.22
C SER A 17 -13.95 4.15 -29.88
N PRO A 18 -14.92 3.24 -29.67
CA PRO A 18 -14.64 1.82 -29.46
C PRO A 18 -13.84 1.18 -30.60
N GLU A 19 -14.07 1.61 -31.84
CA GLU A 19 -13.35 1.13 -33.03
C GLU A 19 -11.86 1.49 -32.97
N VAL A 20 -11.54 2.74 -32.67
CA VAL A 20 -10.15 3.22 -32.50
C VAL A 20 -9.49 2.51 -31.33
N TYR A 21 -10.18 2.43 -30.18
CA TYR A 21 -9.68 1.76 -28.98
C TYR A 21 -9.31 0.30 -29.29
N ASN A 22 -10.22 -0.47 -29.89
CA ASN A 22 -9.99 -1.88 -30.19
C ASN A 22 -8.87 -2.11 -31.20
N ALA A 23 -8.80 -1.28 -32.25
CA ALA A 23 -7.73 -1.37 -33.25
C ALA A 23 -6.35 -1.11 -32.63
N ILE A 24 -6.24 -0.09 -31.79
CA ILE A 24 -4.97 0.29 -31.16
C ILE A 24 -4.57 -0.67 -30.05
N LEU A 25 -5.52 -1.14 -29.24
CA LEU A 25 -5.29 -2.19 -28.25
C LEU A 25 -4.75 -3.47 -28.91
N ALA A 26 -5.37 -3.94 -29.99
CA ALA A 26 -4.90 -5.13 -30.71
C ALA A 26 -3.47 -4.95 -31.25
N ARG A 27 -3.15 -3.77 -31.79
CA ARG A 27 -1.81 -3.42 -32.24
C ARG A 27 -0.79 -3.41 -31.09
N ILE A 28 -1.13 -2.79 -29.97
CA ILE A 28 -0.26 -2.73 -28.78
C ILE A 28 0.04 -4.14 -28.27
N GLU A 29 -0.98 -4.99 -28.11
CA GLU A 29 -0.75 -6.35 -27.66
C GLU A 29 0.12 -7.15 -28.62
N ALA A 30 -0.11 -7.02 -29.94
CA ALA A 30 0.71 -7.69 -30.96
C ALA A 30 2.18 -7.27 -30.88
N LEU A 31 2.46 -5.98 -30.62
CA LEU A 31 3.82 -5.47 -30.45
C LEU A 31 4.48 -5.91 -29.14
N LEU A 32 3.71 -6.15 -28.07
CA LEU A 32 4.24 -6.54 -26.76
C LEU A 32 4.47 -8.05 -26.61
N ARG A 33 3.67 -8.90 -27.27
CA ARG A 33 3.75 -10.38 -27.18
C ARG A 33 5.14 -10.97 -27.50
N PRO A 34 5.94 -10.43 -28.43
CA PRO A 34 7.33 -10.88 -28.64
C PRO A 34 8.29 -10.61 -27.47
N HIS A 35 7.91 -9.72 -26.54
CA HIS A 35 8.76 -9.24 -25.45
C HIS A 35 8.31 -9.72 -24.08
N PHE A 36 7.09 -10.23 -23.93
CA PHE A 36 6.51 -10.64 -22.65
C PHE A 36 5.73 -11.94 -22.82
N ARG A 37 5.92 -12.89 -21.88
CA ARG A 37 5.13 -14.13 -21.86
C ARG A 37 3.65 -13.83 -21.62
N LEU A 38 3.35 -12.84 -20.78
CA LEU A 38 2.00 -12.46 -20.40
C LEU A 38 1.74 -11.02 -20.84
N VAL A 39 0.71 -10.85 -21.66
CA VAL A 39 0.18 -9.57 -22.12
C VAL A 39 -1.35 -9.66 -22.07
N GLY A 40 -2.00 -8.65 -21.52
CA GLY A 40 -3.46 -8.59 -21.53
C GLY A 40 -4.00 -7.29 -20.97
N HIS A 41 -5.28 -7.08 -21.18
CA HIS A 41 -6.06 -5.96 -20.65
C HIS A 41 -7.26 -6.50 -19.86
N ALA A 42 -7.75 -5.71 -18.90
CA ALA A 42 -8.93 -6.10 -18.15
C ALA A 42 -10.20 -5.98 -19.01
N LEU A 43 -11.21 -6.81 -18.73
CA LEU A 43 -12.49 -6.70 -19.43
C LEU A 43 -13.09 -5.31 -19.20
N GLU A 44 -13.53 -4.68 -20.28
CA GLU A 44 -14.12 -3.35 -20.21
C GLU A 44 -15.54 -3.38 -19.61
N GLY A 45 -15.91 -2.27 -18.99
CA GLY A 45 -17.28 -2.08 -18.51
C GLY A 45 -18.27 -1.91 -19.69
N PRO A 46 -19.52 -2.36 -19.54
CA PRO A 46 -20.55 -2.21 -20.57
C PRO A 46 -20.84 -0.76 -20.95
N ALA A 47 -21.36 -0.56 -22.17
CA ALA A 47 -21.87 0.71 -22.69
C ALA A 47 -20.90 1.91 -22.64
N LYS A 48 -19.58 1.65 -22.73
CA LYS A 48 -18.60 2.72 -22.94
C LYS A 48 -18.64 3.22 -24.37
N GLU A 49 -19.20 4.40 -24.56
CA GLU A 49 -19.24 5.09 -25.87
C GLU A 49 -17.89 5.71 -26.26
N SER A 50 -17.00 5.95 -25.30
CA SER A 50 -15.67 6.49 -25.55
C SER A 50 -14.65 6.13 -24.47
N HIS A 51 -13.36 6.15 -24.85
CA HIS A 51 -12.22 5.74 -24.03
C HIS A 51 -11.20 6.87 -23.93
N GLY A 52 -10.62 7.11 -22.75
CA GLY A 52 -9.61 8.15 -22.57
C GLY A 52 -8.18 7.64 -22.73
N ASP A 53 -7.97 6.39 -22.35
CA ASP A 53 -6.69 5.69 -22.30
C ASP A 53 -6.88 4.21 -22.63
N ILE A 54 -5.75 3.53 -22.88
CA ILE A 54 -5.67 2.09 -23.05
C ILE A 54 -4.80 1.51 -21.93
N ASP A 55 -5.40 0.73 -21.04
CA ASP A 55 -4.71 0.03 -19.95
C ASP A 55 -4.25 -1.37 -20.39
N VAL A 56 -2.95 -1.62 -20.40
CA VAL A 56 -2.37 -2.95 -20.68
C VAL A 56 -1.46 -3.38 -19.53
N LEU A 57 -1.58 -4.65 -19.18
CA LEU A 57 -0.74 -5.31 -18.20
C LEU A 57 0.24 -6.21 -18.93
N VAL A 58 1.46 -6.30 -18.41
CA VAL A 58 2.49 -7.21 -18.91
C VAL A 58 3.21 -7.88 -17.74
N ALA A 59 3.66 -9.13 -17.92
CA ALA A 59 4.51 -9.82 -16.98
C ALA A 59 5.50 -10.75 -17.69
N GLU A 60 6.55 -11.13 -16.97
CA GLU A 60 7.56 -12.11 -17.40
C GLU A 60 8.22 -11.74 -18.73
N PRO A 61 9.12 -10.75 -18.71
CA PRO A 61 9.82 -10.31 -19.89
C PRO A 61 10.66 -11.44 -20.48
N LEU A 62 10.60 -11.60 -21.80
CA LEU A 62 11.37 -12.58 -22.55
C LEU A 62 12.81 -12.06 -22.76
N ALA A 63 13.79 -12.95 -22.66
CA ALA A 63 15.13 -12.65 -23.17
C ALA A 63 15.02 -12.47 -24.68
N SER A 64 15.45 -11.33 -25.23
CA SER A 64 15.36 -11.10 -26.68
C SER A 64 16.12 -12.21 -27.41
N GLY A 65 15.45 -12.88 -28.35
CA GLY A 65 16.10 -13.79 -29.29
C GLY A 65 17.16 -13.03 -30.07
N GLY A 66 18.42 -13.45 -29.90
CA GLY A 66 19.57 -12.83 -30.56
C GLY A 66 20.90 -12.99 -29.84
N ASP A 67 21.15 -14.14 -29.20
CA ASP A 67 22.51 -14.73 -29.11
C ASP A 67 22.40 -16.18 -28.59
N ALA A 68 21.98 -17.08 -29.48
CA ALA A 68 22.04 -18.52 -29.22
C ALA A 68 23.41 -19.07 -29.67
N THR A 69 24.51 -18.45 -29.24
CA THR A 69 25.86 -19.03 -29.35
C THR A 69 26.77 -18.50 -28.25
N CYS A 70 26.69 -19.06 -27.04
CA CYS A 70 27.89 -19.35 -26.26
C CYS A 70 27.61 -20.40 -25.17
N ASN A 71 28.19 -21.56 -25.41
CA ASN A 71 28.54 -22.67 -24.53
C ASN A 71 28.23 -22.54 -23.04
N GLY A 72 27.57 -23.58 -22.55
CA GLY A 72 27.09 -23.71 -21.18
C GLY A 72 28.15 -23.51 -20.12
N HIS A 73 27.85 -22.60 -19.19
CA HIS A 73 28.33 -22.62 -17.82
C HIS A 73 27.20 -22.11 -16.91
N SER A 74 26.75 -23.00 -16.01
CA SER A 74 25.98 -22.77 -14.79
C SER A 74 24.86 -21.71 -14.79
N ALA A 75 23.61 -22.17 -14.82
CA ALA A 75 22.41 -21.38 -14.54
C ALA A 75 22.30 -21.03 -13.05
N THR A 76 23.15 -20.10 -12.57
CA THR A 76 23.00 -19.48 -11.25
C THR A 76 23.06 -17.96 -11.41
N SER A 77 21.92 -17.31 -11.14
CA SER A 77 21.68 -15.85 -11.22
C SER A 77 21.48 -15.26 -12.63
N ALA A 78 20.37 -15.65 -13.29
CA ALA A 78 19.81 -14.85 -14.37
C ALA A 78 19.26 -13.54 -13.78
N LYS A 79 20.05 -12.46 -13.86
CA LYS A 79 19.65 -11.10 -13.49
C LYS A 79 18.38 -10.75 -14.28
N THR A 80 17.23 -10.66 -13.61
CA THR A 80 15.95 -10.34 -14.26
C THR A 80 16.10 -9.11 -15.14
N ARG A 81 15.81 -9.25 -16.44
CA ARG A 81 15.93 -8.16 -17.43
C ARG A 81 15.07 -6.97 -16.96
N ARG A 82 15.71 -5.84 -16.69
CA ARG A 82 15.04 -4.60 -16.27
C ARG A 82 14.33 -3.97 -17.46
N VAL A 83 13.01 -3.90 -17.41
CA VAL A 83 12.20 -3.20 -18.42
C VAL A 83 12.21 -1.71 -18.11
N THR A 84 12.48 -0.87 -19.11
CA THR A 84 12.53 0.59 -19.00
C THR A 84 11.42 1.23 -19.83
N GLY A 85 11.00 2.45 -19.47
CA GLY A 85 10.03 3.21 -20.25
C GLY A 85 10.52 3.51 -21.66
N ALA A 86 11.82 3.77 -21.85
CA ALA A 86 12.44 3.95 -23.16
C ALA A 86 12.32 2.69 -24.04
N ALA A 87 12.48 1.50 -23.47
CA ALA A 87 12.29 0.25 -24.20
C ALA A 87 10.81 0.08 -24.63
N LEU A 88 9.86 0.35 -23.75
CA LEU A 88 8.42 0.30 -24.07
C LEU A 88 8.05 1.35 -25.15
N ALA A 89 8.58 2.57 -25.04
CA ALA A 89 8.36 3.62 -26.02
C ALA A 89 8.92 3.23 -27.40
N SER A 90 10.11 2.62 -27.44
CA SER A 90 10.69 2.12 -28.68
C SER A 90 9.88 0.97 -29.30
N ILE A 91 9.35 0.05 -28.48
CA ILE A 91 8.51 -1.07 -28.96
C ILE A 91 7.19 -0.54 -29.55
N LEU A 92 6.58 0.43 -28.88
CA LEU A 92 5.25 0.95 -29.25
C LEU A 92 5.28 2.11 -30.23
N GLY A 93 6.47 2.68 -30.52
CA GLY A 93 6.61 3.90 -31.32
C GLY A 93 6.00 5.13 -30.64
N ALA A 94 6.13 5.24 -29.31
CA ALA A 94 5.62 6.36 -28.54
C ALA A 94 6.58 7.56 -28.62
N ASP A 95 6.04 8.76 -28.86
CA ASP A 95 6.82 10.01 -28.89
C ASP A 95 7.21 10.46 -27.47
N HIS A 96 6.33 10.21 -26.51
CA HIS A 96 6.50 10.61 -25.11
C HIS A 96 6.19 9.44 -24.18
N TRP A 97 6.89 9.39 -23.05
CA TRP A 97 6.58 8.47 -21.98
C TRP A 97 6.96 9.07 -20.62
N LYS A 98 6.29 8.60 -19.56
CA LYS A 98 6.68 8.88 -18.18
C LYS A 98 6.27 7.74 -17.26
N LYS A 99 6.97 7.60 -16.14
CA LYS A 99 6.66 6.61 -15.11
C LYS A 99 5.81 7.24 -14.01
N ASN A 100 4.74 6.58 -13.60
CA ASN A 100 3.96 6.99 -12.43
C ASN A 100 4.74 6.66 -11.15
N SER A 101 5.15 7.69 -10.41
CA SER A 101 5.91 7.55 -9.16
C SER A 101 5.23 6.59 -8.18
N GLY A 102 5.99 5.67 -7.61
CA GLY A 102 5.49 4.67 -6.66
C GLY A 102 4.66 3.53 -7.28
N THR A 103 4.53 3.48 -8.60
CA THR A 103 3.87 2.37 -9.33
C THR A 103 4.81 1.75 -10.36
N ASN A 104 4.41 0.60 -10.88
CA ASN A 104 5.07 -0.05 -12.02
C ASN A 104 4.37 0.29 -13.35
N THR A 105 3.66 1.41 -13.40
CA THR A 105 2.92 1.86 -14.58
C THR A 105 3.67 2.95 -15.32
N PHE A 106 3.76 2.79 -16.63
CA PHE A 106 4.32 3.75 -17.57
C PHE A 106 3.19 4.28 -18.44
N ASN A 107 3.01 5.60 -18.47
CA ASN A 107 2.10 6.23 -19.40
C ASN A 107 2.90 6.60 -20.65
N LEU A 108 2.36 6.31 -21.83
CA LEU A 108 2.96 6.58 -23.13
C LEU A 108 1.98 7.38 -24.00
N ALA A 109 2.52 8.26 -24.84
CA ALA A 109 1.75 9.01 -25.83
C ALA A 109 2.12 8.52 -27.23
N LEU A 110 1.19 7.84 -27.88
CA LEU A 110 1.33 7.37 -29.26
C LEU A 110 0.67 8.38 -30.19
N LYS A 111 1.28 8.69 -31.34
CA LYS A 111 0.62 9.57 -32.32
C LYS A 111 -0.72 8.97 -32.76
N TRP A 112 -1.72 9.84 -32.94
CA TRP A 112 -3.00 9.43 -33.47
C TRP A 112 -2.82 8.83 -34.87
N PRO A 113 -3.38 7.64 -35.14
CA PRO A 113 -3.30 7.00 -36.44
C PRO A 113 -4.04 7.84 -37.50
N GLN A 114 -3.33 8.31 -38.53
CA GLN A 114 -3.93 9.09 -39.63
C GLN A 114 -5.04 8.33 -40.35
N GLU A 115 -4.96 6.99 -40.37
CA GLU A 115 -5.93 6.09 -40.99
C GLU A 115 -7.28 6.04 -40.24
N LEU A 116 -7.33 6.52 -38.98
CA LEU A 116 -8.53 6.49 -38.13
C LEU A 116 -8.93 7.89 -37.64
N ASP A 117 -8.60 8.94 -38.40
CA ASP A 117 -8.83 10.34 -38.01
C ASP A 117 -10.34 10.70 -37.89
N SER A 118 -11.24 9.87 -38.44
CA SER A 118 -12.70 10.01 -38.30
C SER A 118 -13.25 9.55 -36.93
N GLY A 119 -12.45 8.86 -36.10
CA GLY A 119 -12.91 8.22 -34.86
C GLY A 119 -12.81 9.06 -33.59
N VAL A 120 -12.58 10.38 -33.70
CA VAL A 120 -12.50 11.29 -32.54
C VAL A 120 -13.91 11.62 -32.04
N VAL A 121 -14.21 11.29 -30.78
CA VAL A 121 -15.51 11.64 -30.18
C VAL A 121 -15.42 13.03 -29.56
N SER A 122 -16.11 14.01 -30.14
CA SER A 122 -16.20 15.37 -29.57
C SER A 122 -17.12 15.38 -28.34
N ASP A 123 -16.68 15.93 -27.21
CA ASP A 123 -17.52 16.18 -26.03
C ASP A 123 -18.58 17.26 -26.35
N LYS A 124 -19.70 16.89 -26.98
CA LYS A 124 -20.93 17.71 -27.02
C LYS A 124 -22.16 16.83 -26.84
N MET A 125 -22.86 17.04 -25.73
CA MET A 125 -24.19 16.51 -25.45
C MET A 125 -25.22 17.06 -26.43
N SER A 126 -25.96 16.19 -27.12
CA SER A 126 -27.34 16.44 -27.56
C SER A 126 -28.08 15.14 -27.92
N ASP A 127 -29.36 15.18 -27.59
CA ASP A 127 -30.42 14.18 -27.52
C ASP A 127 -31.06 13.79 -28.89
N ASN A 128 -31.82 12.69 -28.87
CA ASN A 128 -32.76 12.10 -29.86
C ASN A 128 -32.30 11.03 -30.88
N GLY A 129 -32.60 9.77 -30.51
CA GLY A 129 -33.29 8.66 -31.20
C GLY A 129 -33.24 8.44 -32.73
N ASP A 130 -32.95 7.20 -33.16
CA ASP A 130 -33.96 6.18 -33.59
C ASP A 130 -33.26 4.90 -34.12
N GLU A 131 -34.00 3.79 -34.11
CA GLU A 131 -33.63 2.38 -34.25
C GLU A 131 -33.12 1.91 -35.64
N THR A 132 -32.26 0.87 -35.67
CA THR A 132 -32.53 -0.51 -36.18
C THR A 132 -31.33 -1.24 -36.83
N LYS A 133 -31.22 -2.53 -36.47
CA LYS A 133 -30.83 -3.73 -37.25
C LYS A 133 -29.39 -4.29 -37.27
N GLU A 134 -29.33 -5.50 -36.70
CA GLU A 134 -28.82 -6.78 -37.23
C GLU A 134 -27.37 -6.90 -37.75
N GLY A 135 -26.58 -7.77 -37.13
CA GLY A 135 -25.27 -8.14 -37.67
C GLY A 135 -24.49 -9.21 -36.92
N ARG A 136 -24.96 -10.46 -36.98
CA ARG A 136 -24.19 -11.71 -37.14
C ARG A 136 -22.95 -11.97 -36.26
N ASN A 137 -23.16 -12.89 -35.31
CA ASN A 137 -22.22 -13.51 -34.39
C ASN A 137 -21.23 -14.46 -35.12
N VAL A 138 -19.92 -14.29 -34.91
CA VAL A 138 -18.90 -15.28 -35.31
C VAL A 138 -18.19 -15.79 -34.05
N ASN A 139 -18.49 -17.04 -33.75
CA ASN A 139 -18.01 -17.83 -32.64
C ASN A 139 -16.57 -18.30 -32.92
N THR A 140 -15.64 -18.14 -31.99
CA THR A 140 -14.36 -18.87 -32.02
C THR A 140 -14.08 -19.44 -30.65
N GLN A 141 -14.30 -20.74 -30.54
CA GLN A 141 -14.03 -21.58 -29.39
C GLN A 141 -12.54 -21.89 -29.30
N ILE A 142 -11.96 -21.85 -28.11
CA ILE A 142 -10.67 -22.50 -27.80
C ILE A 142 -10.87 -23.37 -26.55
N PRO A 143 -10.34 -24.61 -26.51
CA PRO A 143 -10.75 -25.63 -25.55
C PRO A 143 -10.01 -25.51 -24.21
N ALA A 144 -10.66 -26.04 -23.18
CA ALA A 144 -10.15 -26.27 -21.84
C ALA A 144 -9.64 -27.71 -21.72
N GLU A 145 -8.51 -27.95 -21.04
CA GLU A 145 -8.10 -29.19 -20.34
C GLU A 145 -6.96 -28.81 -19.35
N THR A 146 -7.22 -28.78 -18.03
CA THR A 146 -7.06 -29.82 -16.98
C THR A 146 -5.62 -30.12 -16.50
N GLY A 147 -5.36 -29.72 -15.24
CA GLY A 147 -4.86 -30.62 -14.19
C GLY A 147 -3.34 -30.73 -13.94
N GLY A 148 -2.89 -30.32 -12.74
CA GLY A 148 -1.85 -31.07 -12.02
C GLY A 148 -0.75 -30.32 -11.28
N SER A 149 -0.89 -30.28 -9.94
CA SER A 149 0.15 -30.31 -8.88
C SER A 149 0.87 -29.04 -8.41
N SER A 150 0.42 -28.61 -7.23
CA SER A 150 1.12 -28.06 -6.06
C SER A 150 2.65 -28.15 -6.03
N ILE A 151 3.33 -27.00 -5.87
CA ILE A 151 4.57 -26.85 -5.11
C ILE A 151 4.53 -25.51 -4.36
N ASP A 152 4.80 -25.60 -3.06
CA ASP A 152 4.92 -24.53 -2.06
C ASP A 152 6.30 -23.87 -2.16
N CYS A 153 6.39 -22.56 -2.36
CA CYS A 153 7.62 -21.79 -2.12
C CYS A 153 7.29 -20.34 -1.70
N ASN A 154 7.41 -20.10 -0.40
CA ASN A 154 7.61 -18.79 0.18
C ASN A 154 9.05 -18.35 -0.14
N ASP A 155 9.26 -17.36 -1.01
CA ASP A 155 10.51 -16.59 -1.03
C ASP A 155 10.31 -15.19 -1.61
N GLN A 156 10.71 -14.20 -0.80
CA GLN A 156 10.73 -12.79 -1.17
C GLN A 156 11.87 -12.55 -2.16
N VAL A 157 11.54 -12.31 -3.43
CA VAL A 157 12.48 -11.70 -4.37
C VAL A 157 11.97 -10.31 -4.71
N MET A 158 12.54 -9.31 -4.03
CA MET A 158 12.37 -7.91 -4.39
C MET A 158 12.97 -7.66 -5.77
N LEU A 159 12.12 -7.36 -6.75
CA LEU A 159 12.56 -6.81 -8.03
C LEU A 159 13.15 -5.41 -7.79
N ALA A 160 14.47 -5.29 -7.99
CA ALA A 160 15.16 -4.02 -7.93
C ALA A 160 14.74 -3.14 -9.13
N VAL A 161 13.85 -2.17 -8.86
CA VAL A 161 13.52 -1.10 -9.80
C VAL A 161 14.34 0.11 -9.37
N ALA A 162 15.36 0.50 -10.14
CA ALA A 162 16.11 1.71 -9.79
C ALA A 162 15.23 2.95 -10.00
N ASP A 163 15.27 3.80 -8.98
CA ASP A 163 14.76 5.15 -8.92
C ASP A 163 15.81 6.05 -9.56
N GLU A 164 15.69 6.26 -10.87
CA GLU A 164 16.49 7.26 -11.58
C GLU A 164 15.54 8.36 -12.00
N GLY A 165 15.59 9.46 -11.25
CA GLY A 165 14.95 10.72 -11.61
C GLY A 165 15.67 11.32 -12.80
N GLU A 166 15.24 10.98 -14.01
CA GLU A 166 15.75 11.59 -15.22
C GLU A 166 14.57 12.09 -16.08
N GLN A 167 14.22 13.36 -15.85
CA GLN A 167 13.40 14.13 -16.79
C GLN A 167 14.31 14.54 -17.95
N ALA A 168 14.39 13.73 -19.01
CA ALA A 168 15.10 14.13 -20.21
C ALA A 168 14.26 15.17 -21.01
N ARG A 169 14.44 16.46 -20.68
CA ARG A 169 14.18 17.56 -21.61
C ARG A 169 15.37 17.67 -22.55
N VAL A 170 15.17 17.46 -23.84
CA VAL A 170 16.16 17.79 -24.87
C VAL A 170 16.22 19.32 -24.98
N GLN A 171 17.22 19.94 -24.35
CA GLN A 171 17.61 21.33 -24.61
C GLN A 171 18.77 21.31 -25.62
N ASN A 172 18.52 21.85 -26.81
CA ASN A 172 19.56 22.17 -27.78
C ASN A 172 20.22 23.49 -27.36
N ASP A 173 21.44 23.42 -26.82
CA ASP A 173 22.35 24.56 -26.70
C ASP A 173 23.64 24.26 -27.49
N VAL A 174 23.79 24.91 -28.64
CA VAL A 174 25.07 24.99 -29.35
C VAL A 174 25.43 26.48 -29.47
N ASN A 175 26.29 26.93 -28.57
CA ASN A 175 27.02 28.18 -28.71
C ASN A 175 28.39 27.85 -29.31
N GLY A 176 28.59 28.21 -30.58
CA GLY A 176 29.83 28.04 -31.31
C GLY A 176 29.96 29.11 -32.38
N GLN A 177 30.63 30.21 -32.05
CA GLN A 177 31.01 31.28 -32.97
C GLN A 177 31.84 30.73 -34.15
N ARG A 178 31.40 31.03 -35.39
CA ARG A 178 32.29 31.27 -36.54
C ARG A 178 31.60 32.18 -37.56
N ASN A 179 32.33 33.23 -37.94
CA ASN A 179 31.97 34.27 -38.92
C ASN A 179 31.84 33.70 -40.34
N GLY A 180 30.94 34.28 -41.15
CA GLY A 180 31.13 34.38 -42.61
C GLY A 180 29.89 34.27 -43.51
N VAL A 181 29.37 35.45 -43.92
CA VAL A 181 28.83 35.81 -45.26
C VAL A 181 27.63 35.05 -45.89
N GLY A 182 26.46 35.72 -45.93
CA GLY A 182 25.71 36.05 -47.17
C GLY A 182 24.68 35.08 -47.79
N LEU A 183 23.43 35.58 -47.93
CA LEU A 183 22.33 35.18 -48.87
C LEU A 183 21.71 33.79 -48.62
N VAL A 184 20.39 33.51 -48.66
CA VAL A 184 19.19 34.04 -49.35
C VAL A 184 17.93 33.56 -48.60
N ASP A 185 16.84 34.32 -48.76
CA ASP A 185 15.49 34.13 -48.23
C ASP A 185 14.84 32.74 -48.43
N GLY A 186 13.95 32.40 -47.48
CA GLY A 186 12.71 31.71 -47.80
C GLY A 186 12.58 30.25 -47.34
N ILE A 187 12.32 30.03 -46.04
CA ILE A 187 11.57 28.84 -45.60
C ILE A 187 10.44 29.32 -44.71
N ALA A 188 9.22 29.21 -45.24
CA ALA A 188 7.99 29.41 -44.49
C ALA A 188 7.96 28.45 -43.29
N THR A 189 8.03 29.01 -42.09
CA THR A 189 7.70 28.30 -40.86
C THR A 189 6.20 28.03 -40.85
N TYR A 190 5.81 26.82 -41.24
CA TYR A 190 4.50 26.30 -40.86
C TYR A 190 4.51 26.11 -39.33
N PRO A 191 3.52 26.62 -38.59
CA PRO A 191 3.40 26.28 -37.17
C PRO A 191 3.22 24.75 -37.09
N ALA A 192 4.07 24.09 -36.30
CA ALA A 192 3.92 22.68 -36.01
C ALA A 192 2.50 22.47 -35.45
N THR A 193 1.62 21.87 -36.26
CA THR A 193 0.32 21.41 -35.79
C THR A 193 0.60 20.40 -34.69
N ALA A 194 0.29 20.74 -33.44
CA ALA A 194 0.38 19.82 -32.31
C ALA A 194 -0.41 18.56 -32.66
N GLY A 195 0.30 17.44 -32.84
CA GLY A 195 -0.33 16.17 -33.19
C GLY A 195 -1.28 15.72 -32.08
N ARG A 196 -2.36 15.04 -32.44
CA ARG A 196 -3.20 14.32 -31.49
C ARG A 196 -2.46 13.07 -31.02
N TYR A 197 -2.68 12.69 -29.77
CA TYR A 197 -2.07 11.52 -29.15
C TYR A 197 -3.10 10.58 -28.54
N ILE A 198 -2.74 9.31 -28.43
CA ILE A 198 -3.45 8.30 -27.66
C ILE A 198 -2.61 8.01 -26.41
N GLN A 199 -3.25 8.10 -25.24
CA GLN A 199 -2.62 7.69 -23.99
C GLN A 199 -2.70 6.17 -23.82
N VAL A 200 -1.57 5.54 -23.52
CA VAL A 200 -1.45 4.12 -23.22
C VAL A 200 -0.76 3.94 -21.88
N ASP A 201 -1.37 3.18 -20.98
CA ASP A 201 -0.85 2.91 -19.64
C ASP A 201 -0.39 1.44 -19.58
N ILE A 202 0.93 1.22 -19.54
CA ILE A 202 1.52 -0.12 -19.44
C ILE A 202 1.93 -0.39 -17.99
N THR A 203 1.29 -1.37 -17.35
CA THR A 203 1.62 -1.81 -15.99
C THR A 203 2.46 -3.08 -16.01
N ILE A 204 3.66 -3.01 -15.45
CA ILE A 204 4.56 -4.16 -15.30
C ILE A 204 4.23 -4.91 -14.01
N CYS A 205 3.68 -6.10 -14.16
CA CYS A 205 3.34 -6.99 -13.07
C CYS A 205 4.57 -7.82 -12.65
N PRO A 206 4.91 -7.86 -11.34
CA PRO A 206 6.09 -8.58 -10.87
C PRO A 206 5.97 -10.10 -10.98
N THR A 207 4.76 -10.65 -10.92
CA THR A 207 4.48 -12.09 -10.98
C THR A 207 3.25 -12.38 -11.83
N GLU A 208 3.14 -13.60 -12.34
CA GLU A 208 1.94 -14.10 -13.03
C GLU A 208 0.68 -13.99 -12.13
N GLU A 209 0.82 -14.26 -10.83
CA GLU A 209 -0.29 -14.12 -9.88
C GLU A 209 -0.77 -12.68 -9.77
N TYR A 210 0.16 -11.73 -9.67
CA TYR A 210 -0.18 -10.31 -9.63
C TYR A 210 -0.89 -9.88 -10.92
N PHE A 211 -0.37 -10.30 -12.08
CA PHE A 211 -0.99 -10.06 -13.38
C PHE A 211 -2.44 -10.57 -13.44
N LYS A 212 -2.64 -11.85 -13.08
CA LYS A 212 -3.95 -12.50 -13.04
C LYS A 212 -4.92 -11.80 -12.07
N TRP A 213 -4.43 -11.38 -10.91
CA TRP A 213 -5.23 -10.67 -9.91
C TRP A 213 -5.66 -9.28 -10.38
N HIS A 214 -4.82 -8.56 -11.12
CA HIS A 214 -5.16 -7.23 -11.63
C HIS A 214 -6.14 -7.30 -12.80
N LEU A 215 -6.00 -8.28 -13.71
CA LEU A 215 -7.03 -8.56 -14.71
C LEU A 215 -8.40 -8.83 -14.07
N PHE A 216 -8.43 -9.55 -12.95
CA PHE A 216 -9.64 -9.81 -12.19
C PHE A 216 -10.19 -8.58 -11.48
N SER A 217 -9.36 -7.86 -10.73
CA SER A 217 -9.83 -6.75 -9.89
C SER A 217 -10.18 -5.48 -10.69
N TYR A 218 -9.70 -5.38 -11.95
CA TYR A 218 -10.03 -4.28 -12.86
C TYR A 218 -11.11 -4.64 -13.89
N ALA A 219 -11.50 -5.91 -13.99
CA ALA A 219 -12.55 -6.34 -14.92
C ALA A 219 -13.88 -5.61 -14.64
N HIS A 220 -14.57 -5.26 -15.73
CA HIS A 220 -15.87 -4.59 -15.77
C HIS A 220 -15.87 -3.19 -15.15
N GLY A 221 -14.70 -2.56 -15.01
CA GLY A 221 -14.56 -1.19 -14.51
C GLY A 221 -15.03 -1.02 -13.05
N ASP A 222 -16.27 -0.60 -12.85
CA ASP A 222 -16.82 -0.27 -11.53
C ASP A 222 -17.41 -1.45 -10.75
N MET A 223 -17.39 -2.66 -11.31
CA MET A 223 -17.87 -3.89 -10.65
C MET A 223 -17.32 -4.04 -9.22
N TRP A 224 -16.01 -3.90 -9.02
CA TRP A 224 -15.42 -4.03 -7.68
C TRP A 224 -15.72 -2.87 -6.75
N ASN A 225 -16.07 -1.69 -7.28
CA ASN A 225 -16.57 -0.59 -6.46
C ASN A 225 -17.99 -0.90 -5.93
N ILE A 226 -18.83 -1.53 -6.77
CA ILE A 226 -20.18 -1.98 -6.41
C ILE A 226 -20.12 -3.14 -5.41
N LEU A 227 -19.41 -4.22 -5.75
CA LEU A 227 -19.21 -5.37 -4.86
C LEU A 227 -18.57 -4.94 -3.54
N GLY A 228 -17.61 -4.01 -3.57
CA GLY A 228 -17.03 -3.42 -2.38
C GLY A 228 -18.06 -2.73 -1.48
N GLY A 229 -19.06 -2.04 -2.06
CA GLY A 229 -20.17 -1.45 -1.33
C GLY A 229 -21.07 -2.49 -0.64
N ILE A 230 -21.25 -3.64 -1.26
CA ILE A 230 -22.03 -4.78 -0.73
C ILE A 230 -21.29 -5.43 0.46
N ILE A 231 -20.03 -5.84 0.25
CA ILE A 231 -19.33 -6.74 1.18
C ILE A 231 -18.66 -6.03 2.37
N ARG A 232 -18.41 -4.71 2.26
CA ARG A 232 -17.61 -3.96 3.24
C ARG A 232 -18.15 -3.97 4.66
N ARG A 233 -19.48 -4.03 4.83
CA ARG A 233 -20.11 -4.06 6.17
C ARG A 233 -19.73 -5.31 6.97
N PHE A 234 -19.40 -6.40 6.29
CA PHE A 234 -19.00 -7.66 6.90
C PHE A 234 -17.48 -7.74 7.15
N GLY A 235 -16.74 -6.66 6.92
CA GLY A 235 -15.28 -6.62 7.09
C GLY A 235 -14.50 -7.17 5.89
N LEU A 236 -15.18 -7.61 4.82
CA LEU A 236 -14.52 -8.05 3.59
C LEU A 236 -14.00 -6.85 2.79
N THR A 237 -12.80 -6.95 2.22
CA THR A 237 -12.22 -5.91 1.38
C THR A 237 -11.35 -6.51 0.29
N CYS A 238 -11.65 -6.18 -0.97
CA CYS A 238 -10.79 -6.46 -2.11
C CYS A 238 -9.73 -5.35 -2.25
N THR A 239 -8.48 -5.72 -2.50
CA THR A 239 -7.35 -4.80 -2.72
C THR A 239 -6.49 -5.29 -3.87
N SER A 240 -5.45 -4.56 -4.27
CA SER A 240 -4.45 -5.03 -5.26
C SER A 240 -3.67 -6.28 -4.83
N LYS A 241 -3.78 -6.71 -3.58
CA LYS A 241 -3.04 -7.87 -3.03
C LYS A 241 -3.89 -9.12 -2.78
N GLY A 242 -5.20 -9.07 -3.00
CA GLY A 242 -6.10 -10.16 -2.62
C GLY A 242 -7.41 -9.69 -2.00
N LEU A 243 -8.25 -10.67 -1.62
CA LEU A 243 -9.41 -10.46 -0.76
C LEU A 243 -8.99 -10.61 0.71
N PHE A 244 -9.44 -9.71 1.57
CA PHE A 244 -9.07 -9.65 2.98
C PHE A 244 -10.31 -9.64 3.88
N MET A 245 -10.16 -10.26 5.05
CA MET A 245 -11.05 -10.08 6.19
C MET A 245 -10.46 -9.06 7.16
N ARG A 246 -11.29 -8.14 7.67
CA ARG A 246 -10.89 -7.13 8.65
C ARG A 246 -11.28 -7.53 10.07
N ILE A 247 -10.31 -7.54 10.98
CA ILE A 247 -10.52 -7.66 12.43
C ILE A 247 -11.18 -6.37 12.94
N ALA A 248 -12.39 -6.48 13.49
CA ALA A 248 -13.22 -5.33 13.86
C ALA A 248 -12.57 -4.46 14.96
N GLU A 249 -11.98 -5.11 15.94
CA GLU A 249 -11.34 -4.52 17.12
C GLU A 249 -10.10 -3.68 16.75
N VAL A 250 -9.47 -4.02 15.63
CA VAL A 250 -8.22 -3.39 15.17
C VAL A 250 -8.47 -2.29 14.14
N GLU A 251 -9.60 -2.34 13.42
CA GLU A 251 -9.84 -1.47 12.25
C GLU A 251 -9.82 0.04 12.57
N SER A 252 -10.35 0.45 13.72
CA SER A 252 -10.35 1.86 14.16
C SER A 252 -8.96 2.37 14.54
N HIS A 253 -8.08 1.49 15.02
CA HIS A 253 -6.73 1.80 15.47
C HIS A 253 -5.71 1.71 14.34
N ASN A 254 -5.78 0.65 13.53
CA ASN A 254 -4.85 0.41 12.43
C ASN A 254 -5.51 -0.36 11.27
N LYS A 255 -5.93 0.38 10.24
CA LYS A 255 -6.62 -0.15 9.04
C LYS A 255 -5.80 -1.13 8.20
N GLU A 256 -4.48 -1.08 8.29
CA GLU A 256 -3.59 -2.01 7.58
C GLU A 256 -3.48 -3.31 8.35
N GLN A 257 -3.21 -3.22 9.64
CA GLN A 257 -2.99 -4.38 10.50
C GLN A 257 -4.28 -5.11 10.84
N SER A 258 -5.44 -4.47 10.65
CA SER A 258 -6.73 -5.13 10.73
C SER A 258 -6.95 -6.15 9.61
N ARG A 259 -6.21 -6.09 8.50
CA ARG A 259 -6.45 -6.93 7.31
C ARG A 259 -5.70 -8.26 7.39
N VAL A 260 -6.43 -9.36 7.24
CA VAL A 260 -5.89 -10.71 7.11
C VAL A 260 -6.31 -11.26 5.75
N ILE A 261 -5.34 -11.73 4.95
CA ILE A 261 -5.62 -12.21 3.59
C ILE A 261 -6.42 -13.50 3.65
N LEU A 262 -7.54 -13.53 2.92
CA LEU A 262 -8.35 -14.72 2.71
C LEU A 262 -7.73 -15.55 1.58
N THR A 263 -7.63 -14.94 0.40
CA THR A 263 -7.13 -15.62 -0.80
C THR A 263 -6.70 -14.61 -1.89
N THR A 264 -5.81 -15.06 -2.78
CA THR A 264 -5.52 -14.47 -4.09
C THR A 264 -6.15 -15.27 -5.24
N ASP A 265 -6.81 -16.40 -4.94
CA ASP A 265 -7.50 -17.20 -5.93
C ASP A 265 -8.85 -16.58 -6.30
N ARG A 266 -8.94 -16.16 -7.56
CA ARG A 266 -10.07 -15.41 -8.13
C ARG A 266 -11.36 -16.24 -8.14
N THR A 267 -11.23 -17.53 -8.40
CA THR A 267 -12.35 -18.47 -8.43
C THR A 267 -12.92 -18.67 -7.03
N ALA A 268 -12.06 -18.88 -6.03
CA ALA A 268 -12.45 -18.95 -4.62
C ALA A 268 -13.11 -17.65 -4.16
N VAL A 269 -12.65 -16.47 -4.61
CA VAL A 269 -13.33 -15.20 -4.31
C VAL A 269 -14.75 -15.19 -4.86
N LEU A 270 -14.94 -15.48 -6.15
CA LEU A 270 -16.27 -15.45 -6.77
C LEU A 270 -17.22 -16.48 -6.13
N ASN A 271 -16.74 -17.71 -5.93
CA ASN A 271 -17.50 -18.76 -5.24
C ASN A 271 -17.88 -18.35 -3.82
N TYR A 272 -16.95 -17.78 -3.06
CA TYR A 272 -17.20 -17.29 -1.70
C TYR A 272 -18.18 -16.10 -1.68
N LEU A 273 -18.25 -15.29 -2.73
CA LEU A 273 -19.24 -14.21 -2.83
C LEU A 273 -20.60 -14.69 -3.38
N GLY A 274 -20.71 -15.96 -3.77
CA GLY A 274 -21.90 -16.53 -4.40
C GLY A 274 -22.11 -16.08 -5.84
N LEU A 275 -21.05 -15.63 -6.51
CA LEU A 275 -21.09 -15.09 -7.87
C LEU A 275 -20.74 -16.17 -8.90
N ASP A 276 -21.44 -16.19 -10.04
CA ASP A 276 -21.17 -17.15 -11.10
C ASP A 276 -19.81 -16.87 -11.76
N VAL A 277 -18.90 -17.85 -11.69
CA VAL A 277 -17.53 -17.73 -12.17
C VAL A 277 -17.46 -17.59 -13.69
N LYS A 278 -18.26 -18.37 -14.42
CA LYS A 278 -18.20 -18.40 -15.89
C LYS A 278 -18.74 -17.11 -16.50
N ARG A 279 -19.80 -16.54 -15.91
CA ARG A 279 -20.40 -15.27 -16.29
C ARG A 279 -19.46 -14.12 -16.00
N TYR A 280 -18.70 -14.15 -14.90
CA TYR A 280 -17.73 -13.10 -14.58
C TYR A 280 -16.74 -12.85 -15.73
N TRP A 281 -16.28 -13.92 -16.40
CA TRP A 281 -15.26 -13.80 -17.44
C TRP A 281 -15.83 -13.51 -18.83
N LYS A 282 -17.08 -13.03 -18.92
CA LYS A 282 -17.72 -12.62 -20.18
C LYS A 282 -18.14 -11.14 -20.10
N PRO A 283 -18.03 -10.37 -21.19
CA PRO A 283 -18.57 -9.01 -21.23
C PRO A 283 -20.06 -8.95 -20.87
N PHE A 284 -20.49 -7.86 -20.25
CA PHE A 284 -21.91 -7.54 -20.05
C PHE A 284 -22.43 -6.73 -21.23
N ALA A 285 -23.68 -6.95 -21.61
CA ALA A 285 -24.29 -6.23 -22.73
C ALA A 285 -24.58 -4.76 -22.37
N ASN A 286 -25.04 -4.52 -21.13
CA ASN A 286 -25.43 -3.21 -20.64
C ASN A 286 -25.22 -3.10 -19.13
N TRP A 287 -25.50 -1.92 -18.56
CA TRP A 287 -25.34 -1.66 -17.13
C TRP A 287 -26.27 -2.53 -16.30
N ASP A 288 -27.54 -2.71 -16.70
CA ASP A 288 -28.51 -3.53 -15.97
C ASP A 288 -28.07 -4.97 -15.80
N GLU A 289 -27.54 -5.60 -16.84
CA GLU A 289 -27.04 -6.98 -16.75
C GLU A 289 -25.87 -7.09 -15.76
N MET A 290 -24.98 -6.10 -15.77
CA MET A 290 -23.85 -6.03 -14.82
C MET A 290 -24.33 -5.82 -13.38
N MET A 291 -25.33 -4.95 -13.17
CA MET A 291 -25.91 -4.69 -11.86
C MET A 291 -26.68 -5.92 -11.35
N ALA A 292 -27.46 -6.58 -12.20
CA ALA A 292 -28.14 -7.82 -11.88
C ALA A 292 -27.15 -8.90 -11.45
N TYR A 293 -26.02 -9.04 -12.16
CA TYR A 293 -24.96 -9.94 -11.74
C TYR A 293 -24.39 -9.56 -10.37
N ALA A 294 -24.08 -8.29 -10.12
CA ALA A 294 -23.56 -7.86 -8.82
C ALA A 294 -24.58 -8.10 -7.68
N ALA A 295 -25.88 -7.92 -7.95
CA ALA A 295 -26.98 -8.18 -7.03
C ALA A 295 -27.15 -9.66 -6.67
N THR A 296 -26.64 -10.59 -7.50
CA THR A 296 -26.61 -12.03 -7.14
C THR A 296 -25.63 -12.36 -6.02
N CYS A 297 -24.76 -11.42 -5.61
CA CYS A 297 -23.87 -11.63 -4.48
C CYS A 297 -24.65 -12.04 -3.24
N ARG A 298 -24.23 -13.12 -2.57
CA ARG A 298 -24.94 -13.69 -1.41
C ARG A 298 -25.12 -12.73 -0.23
N PHE A 299 -24.30 -11.68 -0.19
CA PHE A 299 -24.30 -10.62 0.82
C PHE A 299 -25.12 -9.38 0.44
N HIS A 300 -25.73 -9.35 -0.75
CA HIS A 300 -26.50 -8.21 -1.23
C HIS A 300 -27.81 -8.06 -0.45
N ASP A 301 -28.01 -6.88 0.12
CA ASP A 301 -29.25 -6.50 0.80
C ASP A 301 -29.85 -5.29 0.04
N PRO A 302 -30.86 -5.50 -0.82
CA PRO A 302 -31.55 -4.40 -1.49
C PRO A 302 -32.40 -3.57 -0.53
N GLY A 303 -33.01 -4.22 0.47
CA GLY A 303 -33.89 -3.58 1.46
C GLY A 303 -33.17 -2.53 2.32
N ARG A 304 -31.85 -2.66 2.49
CA ARG A 304 -30.99 -1.66 3.14
C ARG A 304 -31.07 -0.26 2.52
N TRP A 305 -31.45 -0.17 1.26
CA TRP A 305 -31.50 1.08 0.52
C TRP A 305 -32.88 1.75 0.58
N LYS A 306 -33.85 1.12 1.26
CA LYS A 306 -35.05 1.80 1.71
C LYS A 306 -34.65 2.86 2.73
N GLU A 307 -34.83 4.11 2.35
CA GLU A 307 -34.98 5.29 3.21
C GLU A 307 -34.42 5.14 4.65
N ARG A 308 -33.18 5.60 4.85
CA ARG A 308 -32.51 5.70 6.17
C ARG A 308 -33.14 6.82 7.05
N THR A 309 -34.44 7.05 6.93
CA THR A 309 -35.21 8.15 7.53
C THR A 309 -35.80 7.78 8.89
N THR A 310 -36.11 6.51 9.15
CA THR A 310 -36.86 6.13 10.37
C THR A 310 -36.03 6.06 11.66
N GLU A 311 -34.70 5.84 11.58
CA GLU A 311 -33.86 5.72 12.79
C GLU A 311 -33.53 7.05 13.49
N LYS A 312 -33.59 8.19 12.77
CA LYS A 312 -33.36 9.51 13.38
C LYS A 312 -34.64 10.17 13.89
N GLU A 313 -35.79 9.89 13.28
CA GLU A 313 -37.08 10.41 13.76
C GLU A 313 -37.56 9.66 15.02
N ASN A 314 -37.32 8.35 15.13
CA ASN A 314 -37.64 7.60 16.35
C ASN A 314 -36.68 7.85 17.53
N LYS A 315 -35.43 8.27 17.28
CA LYS A 315 -34.51 8.71 18.35
C LYS A 315 -34.80 10.11 18.88
N ALA A 316 -35.60 10.92 18.17
CA ALA A 316 -36.03 12.23 18.65
C ALA A 316 -37.29 12.16 19.53
N ASN A 317 -38.08 11.09 19.46
CA ASN A 317 -39.37 10.97 20.15
C ASN A 317 -39.42 9.95 21.30
N THR A 318 -38.34 9.21 21.59
CA THR A 318 -38.30 8.28 22.73
C THR A 318 -37.06 8.54 23.59
N SER A 319 -37.05 9.67 24.29
CA SER A 319 -36.15 9.91 25.42
C SER A 319 -36.80 9.41 26.71
N SER A 320 -36.74 8.11 26.98
CA SER A 320 -36.62 7.56 28.33
C SER A 320 -36.44 6.05 28.25
N SER A 321 -35.22 5.60 28.55
CA SER A 321 -34.83 4.32 29.19
C SER A 321 -33.51 3.83 28.60
N GLU A 322 -32.61 3.43 29.49
CA GLU A 322 -31.19 3.17 29.29
C GLU A 322 -30.89 2.02 28.31
N GLU A 323 -30.05 2.28 27.32
CA GLU A 323 -29.13 1.30 26.73
C GLU A 323 -27.86 2.01 26.24
N VAL A 324 -26.71 1.41 26.54
CA VAL A 324 -25.36 1.97 26.39
C VAL A 324 -24.90 1.92 24.93
N PRO A 325 -24.56 3.07 24.27
CA PRO A 325 -24.05 3.05 22.90
C PRO A 325 -22.53 2.87 22.86
N LEU A 326 -22.05 1.92 22.05
CA LEU A 326 -20.67 1.80 21.59
C LEU A 326 -20.32 2.98 20.64
N PRO A 327 -19.07 3.46 20.62
CA PRO A 327 -18.74 4.77 20.05
C PRO A 327 -18.64 4.72 18.51
N ASP A 328 -19.56 5.43 17.86
CA ASP A 328 -19.40 5.88 16.48
C ASP A 328 -18.22 6.86 16.41
N VAL A 329 -17.22 6.51 15.61
CA VAL A 329 -16.02 7.32 15.38
C VAL A 329 -16.41 8.61 14.66
N ALA A 330 -16.50 9.70 15.42
CA ALA A 330 -16.62 11.06 14.92
C ALA A 330 -15.38 11.42 14.09
N MET A 331 -15.59 11.76 12.82
CA MET A 331 -14.68 12.60 12.05
C MET A 331 -15.34 13.97 11.93
N THR A 332 -14.61 14.98 12.34
CA THR A 332 -14.98 16.39 12.39
C THR A 332 -15.31 16.92 10.99
N GLU A 333 -16.59 17.22 10.72
CA GLU A 333 -17.01 17.97 9.54
C GLU A 333 -16.94 19.47 9.86
N LYS A 334 -15.97 20.17 9.25
CA LYS A 334 -16.01 21.62 9.10
C LYS A 334 -17.16 21.97 8.15
N LYS A 335 -18.13 22.73 8.67
CA LYS A 335 -19.25 23.31 7.92
C LYS A 335 -18.70 24.25 6.84
N VAL A 336 -18.84 23.89 5.57
CA VAL A 336 -18.70 24.83 4.45
C VAL A 336 -20.05 24.87 3.73
N ALA A 337 -20.61 26.07 3.65
CA ALA A 337 -21.89 26.37 3.03
C ALA A 337 -21.73 26.60 1.51
N GLY A 338 -22.77 26.25 0.75
CA GLY A 338 -22.91 26.44 -0.70
C GLY A 338 -22.68 25.12 -1.45
N LEU A 339 -23.55 24.63 -2.33
CA LEU A 339 -24.47 25.27 -3.26
C LEU A 339 -25.64 24.29 -3.51
N LYS A 340 -26.89 24.80 -3.59
CA LYS A 340 -28.09 23.99 -3.87
C LYS A 340 -28.41 24.04 -5.37
N THR A 341 -28.44 22.87 -6.00
CA THR A 341 -29.08 22.54 -7.29
C THR A 341 -29.25 21.02 -7.28
N GLY A 342 -30.39 20.34 -7.47
CA GLY A 342 -31.78 20.68 -7.74
C GLY A 342 -32.43 19.37 -8.24
N ASN A 343 -33.26 18.70 -7.41
CA ASN A 343 -34.46 17.91 -7.75
C ASN A 343 -35.11 17.42 -6.43
N PRO A 344 -36.43 17.56 -6.15
CA PRO A 344 -36.97 17.38 -4.79
C PRO A 344 -37.32 15.94 -4.37
N GLU A 345 -37.13 14.91 -5.20
CA GLU A 345 -37.85 13.62 -5.00
C GLU A 345 -36.99 12.36 -4.82
N VAL A 346 -35.70 12.49 -4.47
CA VAL A 346 -34.92 11.37 -3.95
C VAL A 346 -34.23 11.83 -2.68
N LYS A 347 -34.79 11.50 -1.50
CA LYS A 347 -34.08 11.62 -0.22
C LYS A 347 -32.92 10.62 -0.25
N CYS A 348 -31.81 11.04 -0.85
CA CYS A 348 -30.65 10.21 -1.14
C CYS A 348 -30.12 9.52 0.11
N LEU A 349 -29.87 8.23 -0.08
CA LEU A 349 -28.95 7.39 0.67
C LEU A 349 -27.81 8.22 1.29
N GLN A 350 -27.64 8.19 2.61
CA GLN A 350 -26.49 8.82 3.27
C GLN A 350 -25.21 8.06 2.90
N LEU A 351 -24.67 8.40 1.73
CA LEU A 351 -23.39 7.93 1.20
C LEU A 351 -22.26 8.65 1.92
N LYS A 352 -21.13 7.96 2.10
CA LYS A 352 -19.90 8.61 2.59
C LYS A 352 -19.36 9.58 1.54
N ALA A 353 -18.57 10.57 1.96
CA ALA A 353 -18.03 11.60 1.06
C ALA A 353 -17.31 11.00 -0.17
N ASN A 354 -16.52 9.93 0.02
CA ASN A 354 -15.84 9.24 -1.07
C ASN A 354 -16.81 8.57 -2.06
N ASP A 355 -17.90 7.97 -1.56
CA ASP A 355 -18.90 7.31 -2.41
C ASP A 355 -19.73 8.35 -3.18
N ARG A 356 -20.01 9.51 -2.57
CA ARG A 356 -20.64 10.67 -3.25
C ARG A 356 -19.76 11.18 -4.39
N GLN A 357 -18.48 11.41 -4.11
CA GLN A 357 -17.52 11.84 -5.13
C GLN A 357 -17.38 10.78 -6.24
N ARG A 358 -17.46 9.50 -5.90
CA ARG A 358 -17.41 8.41 -6.86
C ARG A 358 -18.64 8.41 -7.76
N GLY A 359 -19.85 8.47 -7.19
CA GLY A 359 -21.09 8.55 -7.97
C GLY A 359 -21.11 9.71 -8.95
N ALA A 360 -20.57 10.87 -8.55
CA ALA A 360 -20.46 12.03 -9.43
C ALA A 360 -19.43 11.86 -10.58
N LYS A 361 -18.33 11.13 -10.35
CA LYS A 361 -17.25 10.97 -11.33
C LYS A 361 -17.38 9.70 -12.18
N ARG A 362 -18.21 8.75 -11.78
CA ARG A 362 -18.26 7.40 -12.36
C ARG A 362 -19.70 7.04 -12.69
N PRO A 363 -20.14 7.21 -13.95
CA PRO A 363 -21.54 7.03 -14.36
C PRO A 363 -22.11 5.68 -13.96
N VAL A 364 -21.37 4.58 -14.17
CA VAL A 364 -21.79 3.22 -13.83
C VAL A 364 -22.03 3.05 -12.33
N PHE A 365 -21.14 3.57 -11.49
CA PHE A 365 -21.34 3.56 -10.04
C PHE A 365 -22.48 4.51 -9.62
N GLY A 366 -22.65 5.64 -10.31
CA GLY A 366 -23.78 6.54 -10.13
C GLY A 366 -25.11 5.82 -10.34
N TYR A 367 -25.27 5.18 -11.51
CA TYR A 367 -26.43 4.39 -11.92
C TYR A 367 -26.82 3.34 -10.88
N TRP A 368 -25.84 2.58 -10.37
CA TRP A 368 -26.07 1.59 -9.31
C TRP A 368 -26.76 2.21 -8.08
N ILE A 369 -26.32 3.39 -7.67
CA ILE A 369 -26.81 4.05 -6.45
C ILE A 369 -28.12 4.81 -6.67
N THR A 370 -28.27 5.50 -7.80
CA THR A 370 -29.38 6.44 -8.01
C THR A 370 -30.57 5.84 -8.74
N GLU A 371 -30.37 4.76 -9.49
CA GLU A 371 -31.40 4.16 -10.34
C GLU A 371 -31.64 2.69 -9.96
N TYR A 372 -30.60 1.86 -10.02
CA TYR A 372 -30.74 0.41 -9.82
C TYR A 372 -31.19 0.07 -8.39
N LEU A 373 -30.45 0.50 -7.36
CA LEU A 373 -30.77 0.15 -5.98
C LEU A 373 -32.18 0.60 -5.54
N PRO A 374 -32.63 1.84 -5.84
CA PRO A 374 -34.01 2.25 -5.55
C PRO A 374 -35.07 1.39 -6.27
N ALA A 375 -34.87 1.09 -7.56
CA ALA A 375 -35.81 0.27 -8.33
C ALA A 375 -35.93 -1.17 -7.79
N HIS A 376 -34.84 -1.69 -7.24
CA HIS A 376 -34.72 -3.06 -6.72
C HIS A 376 -34.88 -3.17 -5.20
N ALA A 377 -35.27 -2.10 -4.50
CA ALA A 377 -35.29 -2.07 -3.03
C ALA A 377 -36.20 -3.14 -2.37
N ASN A 378 -37.17 -3.66 -3.12
CA ASN A 378 -38.11 -4.69 -2.65
C ASN A 378 -37.69 -6.13 -3.03
N ASP A 379 -36.58 -6.31 -3.74
CA ASP A 379 -36.09 -7.63 -4.10
C ASP A 379 -35.72 -8.44 -2.86
N LEU A 380 -35.71 -9.76 -3.01
CA LEU A 380 -35.29 -10.64 -1.93
C LEU A 380 -33.81 -10.41 -1.62
N PRO A 381 -33.43 -10.33 -0.33
CA PRO A 381 -32.04 -10.26 0.05
C PRO A 381 -31.30 -11.54 -0.34
N GLY A 382 -30.01 -11.41 -0.62
CA GLY A 382 -29.11 -12.55 -0.77
C GLY A 382 -29.12 -13.43 0.48
N ARG A 383 -28.88 -14.73 0.30
CA ARG A 383 -29.01 -15.75 1.37
C ARG A 383 -28.27 -15.42 2.68
N ASP A 384 -27.18 -14.67 2.60
CA ASP A 384 -26.27 -14.35 3.71
C ASP A 384 -26.25 -12.83 4.01
N ALA A 385 -27.19 -12.07 3.47
CA ALA A 385 -27.25 -10.61 3.56
C ALA A 385 -27.44 -10.07 4.99
N HIS A 386 -27.95 -10.91 5.90
CA HIS A 386 -28.23 -10.55 7.29
C HIS A 386 -27.24 -11.14 8.30
N LEU A 387 -26.18 -11.82 7.85
CA LEU A 387 -25.14 -12.31 8.75
C LEU A 387 -24.50 -11.14 9.51
N SER A 388 -24.23 -11.35 10.78
CA SER A 388 -23.38 -10.47 11.57
C SER A 388 -21.93 -10.57 11.10
N ARG A 389 -21.13 -9.56 11.46
CA ARG A 389 -19.70 -9.56 11.13
C ARG A 389 -18.96 -10.76 11.75
N GLN A 390 -19.37 -11.22 12.93
CA GLN A 390 -18.77 -12.39 13.58
C GLN A 390 -19.16 -13.68 12.86
N GLU A 391 -20.42 -13.84 12.46
CA GLU A 391 -20.85 -15.00 11.67
C GLU A 391 -20.13 -15.08 10.32
N VAL A 392 -19.86 -13.94 9.65
CA VAL A 392 -19.05 -13.94 8.42
C VAL A 392 -17.58 -14.31 8.68
N VAL A 393 -17.02 -13.94 9.84
CA VAL A 393 -15.68 -14.41 10.23
C VAL A 393 -15.68 -15.92 10.39
N ASP A 394 -16.67 -16.49 11.05
CA ASP A 394 -16.77 -17.94 11.28
C ASP A 394 -17.05 -18.71 9.98
N ASP A 395 -17.91 -18.19 9.11
CA ASP A 395 -18.14 -18.69 7.74
C ASP A 395 -16.85 -18.62 6.89
N ALA A 396 -16.07 -17.54 6.99
CA ALA A 396 -14.79 -17.44 6.29
C ALA A 396 -13.76 -18.46 6.82
N LYS A 397 -13.71 -18.69 8.14
CA LYS A 397 -12.86 -19.71 8.75
C LYS A 397 -13.23 -21.12 8.25
N ALA A 398 -14.53 -21.41 8.17
CA ALA A 398 -15.02 -22.67 7.64
C ALA A 398 -14.68 -22.85 6.15
N TYR A 399 -14.87 -21.81 5.33
CA TYR A 399 -14.66 -21.89 3.88
C TYR A 399 -13.18 -21.93 3.47
N PHE A 400 -12.35 -21.04 4.03
CA PHE A 400 -10.92 -20.93 3.67
C PHE A 400 -10.00 -21.84 4.51
N GLY A 401 -10.57 -22.52 5.50
CA GLY A 401 -9.92 -23.58 6.25
C GLY A 401 -9.04 -23.13 7.42
N PRO A 402 -8.43 -24.11 8.12
CA PRO A 402 -7.76 -23.88 9.40
C PRO A 402 -6.53 -22.97 9.30
N ALA A 403 -5.81 -22.98 8.17
CA ALA A 403 -4.66 -22.12 7.96
C ALA A 403 -5.03 -20.62 7.93
N PHE A 404 -6.21 -20.28 7.39
CA PHE A 404 -6.72 -18.92 7.50
C PHE A 404 -7.18 -18.61 8.93
N ALA A 405 -7.93 -19.52 9.57
CA ALA A 405 -8.41 -19.33 10.94
C ALA A 405 -7.28 -19.03 11.92
N MET A 406 -6.20 -19.81 11.88
CA MET A 406 -5.01 -19.60 12.71
C MET A 406 -4.38 -18.22 12.49
N ARG A 407 -4.11 -17.83 11.24
CA ARG A 407 -3.55 -16.51 10.90
C ARG A 407 -4.45 -15.37 11.38
N PHE A 408 -5.77 -15.53 11.29
CA PHE A 408 -6.74 -14.55 11.75
C PHE A 408 -6.70 -14.40 13.27
N ASP A 409 -6.78 -15.51 14.00
CA ASP A 409 -6.82 -15.51 15.47
C ASP A 409 -5.50 -15.07 16.10
N GLU A 410 -4.36 -15.50 15.56
CA GLU A 410 -3.04 -15.01 15.99
C GLU A 410 -2.91 -13.50 15.77
N ARG A 411 -3.34 -12.99 14.61
CA ARG A 411 -3.29 -11.56 14.29
C ARG A 411 -4.25 -10.77 15.18
N LYS A 412 -5.47 -11.27 15.42
CA LYS A 412 -6.45 -10.66 16.32
C LYS A 412 -5.91 -10.58 17.75
N THR A 413 -5.41 -11.68 18.28
CA THR A 413 -4.82 -11.74 19.64
C THR A 413 -3.65 -10.78 19.77
N LYS A 414 -2.69 -10.84 18.84
CA LYS A 414 -1.52 -9.96 18.84
C LYS A 414 -1.89 -8.49 18.84
N TRP A 415 -2.76 -8.06 17.92
CA TRP A 415 -3.08 -6.65 17.76
C TRP A 415 -4.04 -6.13 18.83
N THR A 416 -4.96 -6.95 19.31
CA THR A 416 -5.81 -6.59 20.46
C THR A 416 -4.96 -6.33 21.70
N ARG A 417 -3.98 -7.19 21.96
CA ARG A 417 -3.02 -7.00 23.06
C ARG A 417 -2.21 -5.71 22.88
N LEU A 418 -1.68 -5.45 21.68
CA LEU A 418 -0.92 -4.22 21.41
C LEU A 418 -1.76 -2.94 21.64
N ILE A 419 -3.02 -2.94 21.21
CA ILE A 419 -3.94 -1.81 21.45
C ILE A 419 -4.14 -1.59 22.95
N LYS A 420 -4.39 -2.65 23.73
CA LYS A 420 -4.53 -2.54 25.18
C LYS A 420 -3.23 -2.06 25.85
N VAL A 421 -2.07 -2.50 25.38
CA VAL A 421 -0.76 -2.03 25.87
C VAL A 421 -0.54 -0.55 25.56
N ASP A 422 -0.88 -0.10 24.36
CA ASP A 422 -0.79 1.32 23.99
C ASP A 422 -1.75 2.18 24.83
N GLN A 423 -2.96 1.66 25.08
CA GLN A 423 -3.96 2.28 25.97
C GLN A 423 -3.43 2.38 27.41
N LEU A 424 -2.86 1.31 27.96
CA LEU A 424 -2.20 1.33 29.27
C LEU A 424 -1.15 2.44 29.35
N TRP A 425 -0.28 2.57 28.34
CA TRP A 425 0.74 3.63 28.36
C TRP A 425 0.16 5.03 28.25
N ALA A 426 -0.95 5.19 27.53
CA ALA A 426 -1.68 6.46 27.47
C ALA A 426 -2.32 6.79 28.83
N ASP A 427 -2.92 5.81 29.49
CA ASP A 427 -3.59 5.96 30.78
C ASP A 427 -2.61 6.22 31.92
N ILE A 428 -1.47 5.52 31.95
CA ILE A 428 -0.36 5.85 32.85
C ILE A 428 0.07 7.30 32.61
N ARG A 429 0.36 7.69 31.36
CA ARG A 429 0.79 9.06 31.08
C ARG A 429 -0.23 10.11 31.55
N LYS A 430 -1.52 9.85 31.36
CA LYS A 430 -2.62 10.78 31.69
C LYS A 430 -2.90 10.86 33.19
N SER A 431 -2.69 9.78 33.94
CA SER A 431 -2.99 9.70 35.38
C SER A 431 -1.92 10.33 36.28
N LEU A 432 -0.72 10.57 35.76
CA LEU A 432 0.40 11.09 36.55
C LEU A 432 0.37 12.62 36.68
N PRO A 433 0.58 13.17 37.90
CA PRO A 433 0.62 14.62 38.14
C PRO A 433 2.00 15.22 37.78
N VAL A 434 2.53 14.89 36.59
CA VAL A 434 3.87 15.28 36.14
C VAL A 434 3.78 15.85 34.73
N GLN A 435 4.55 16.90 34.44
CA GLN A 435 4.60 17.54 33.12
C GLN A 435 6.04 17.82 32.68
N GLY A 436 6.22 18.27 31.43
CA GLY A 436 7.53 18.64 30.89
C GLY A 436 8.46 17.44 30.69
N ALA A 437 9.78 17.66 30.78
CA ALA A 437 10.77 16.61 30.50
C ALA A 437 10.72 15.44 31.50
N GLU A 438 10.25 15.68 32.72
CA GLU A 438 10.21 14.67 33.79
C GLU A 438 9.28 13.51 33.48
N ILE A 439 8.16 13.75 32.79
CA ILE A 439 7.25 12.68 32.37
C ILE A 439 7.93 11.71 31.40
N GLY A 440 8.89 12.18 30.60
CA GLY A 440 9.70 11.33 29.73
C GLY A 440 10.54 10.33 30.52
N TYR A 441 11.20 10.81 31.59
CA TYR A 441 11.97 9.96 32.50
C TYR A 441 11.10 8.94 33.22
N VAL A 442 9.96 9.38 33.76
CA VAL A 442 9.01 8.48 34.44
C VAL A 442 8.54 7.40 33.48
N MET A 443 8.06 7.75 32.29
CA MET A 443 7.57 6.78 31.31
C MET A 443 8.65 5.80 30.84
N LYS A 444 9.90 6.23 30.78
CA LYS A 444 11.05 5.37 30.45
C LYS A 444 11.31 4.34 31.56
N GLY A 445 11.30 4.78 32.82
CA GLY A 445 11.40 3.89 33.98
C GLY A 445 10.24 2.90 34.07
N MET A 446 9.01 3.39 33.88
CA MET A 446 7.80 2.56 33.86
C MET A 446 7.89 1.44 32.81
N LYS A 447 8.31 1.77 31.58
CA LYS A 447 8.50 0.77 30.52
C LYS A 447 9.59 -0.25 30.86
N ARG A 448 10.68 0.17 31.50
CA ARG A 448 11.75 -0.74 31.94
C ARG A 448 11.27 -1.69 33.04
N GLU A 449 10.55 -1.20 34.03
CA GLU A 449 10.15 -2.00 35.20
C GLU A 449 8.97 -2.92 34.87
N ILE A 450 7.95 -2.43 34.17
CA ILE A 450 6.73 -3.18 33.83
C ILE A 450 6.96 -4.13 32.63
N ALA A 451 7.55 -3.62 31.55
CA ALA A 451 7.65 -4.36 30.28
C ALA A 451 9.07 -4.88 29.98
N GLY A 452 10.04 -4.63 30.85
CA GLY A 452 11.37 -5.22 30.77
C GLY A 452 12.28 -4.73 29.65
N LYS A 453 11.94 -3.64 28.96
CA LYS A 453 12.76 -3.16 27.83
C LYS A 453 13.43 -1.80 28.09
N GLU A 454 14.76 -1.80 28.01
CA GLU A 454 15.50 -0.75 27.31
C GLU A 454 16.50 -1.43 26.34
N LYS A 455 16.44 -1.08 25.05
CA LYS A 455 17.33 -1.62 24.01
C LYS A 455 18.80 -1.42 24.40
N GLY A 456 19.61 -2.50 24.33
CA GLY A 456 21.05 -2.41 24.57
C GLY A 456 21.84 -3.72 24.69
N CYS A 457 21.22 -4.92 24.72
CA CYS A 457 21.98 -6.17 24.61
C CYS A 457 22.15 -6.56 23.14
N PRO A 458 23.36 -6.91 22.67
CA PRO A 458 23.54 -7.54 21.37
C PRO A 458 22.71 -8.83 21.32
N ILE A 459 22.12 -9.11 20.17
CA ILE A 459 21.57 -10.43 19.87
C ILE A 459 22.75 -11.41 19.98
N THR A 460 22.83 -12.19 21.05
CA THR A 460 23.65 -13.39 21.05
C THR A 460 22.85 -14.44 20.31
N THR A 461 23.28 -14.78 19.09
CA THR A 461 22.89 -16.04 18.46
C THR A 461 23.37 -17.18 19.35
N ASN A 462 22.54 -18.19 19.56
CA ASN A 462 23.04 -19.48 20.05
C ASN A 462 24.03 -20.05 19.02
N GLU A 463 24.82 -21.05 19.39
CA GLU A 463 25.84 -21.67 18.53
C GLU A 463 25.29 -22.19 17.18
N ASP A 464 23.96 -22.30 17.05
CA ASP A 464 23.24 -22.77 15.86
C ASP A 464 22.63 -21.65 14.97
N GLY A 465 22.79 -20.37 15.29
CA GLY A 465 22.43 -19.26 14.37
C GLY A 465 20.94 -18.93 14.21
N GLU A 466 20.03 -19.53 14.99
CA GLU A 466 18.60 -19.18 14.96
C GLU A 466 18.27 -17.92 15.78
N ALA A 467 17.35 -17.10 15.26
CA ALA A 467 16.85 -15.90 15.93
C ALA A 467 15.88 -16.28 17.06
N GLU A 468 16.29 -16.09 18.32
CA GLU A 468 15.41 -16.30 19.47
C GLU A 468 14.22 -15.33 19.45
N THR A 469 13.02 -15.85 19.74
CA THR A 469 11.81 -15.02 19.87
C THR A 469 11.89 -14.15 21.13
N VAL A 470 11.25 -12.98 21.07
CA VAL A 470 11.22 -11.99 22.15
C VAL A 470 10.69 -12.56 23.47
N ASP A 471 9.84 -13.60 23.40
CA ASP A 471 9.30 -14.30 24.56
C ASP A 471 10.34 -15.20 25.26
N SER A 472 11.26 -15.84 24.51
CA SER A 472 12.35 -16.65 25.09
C SER A 472 13.37 -15.82 25.86
N LEU A 473 13.67 -14.61 25.38
CA LEU A 473 14.54 -13.65 26.08
C LEU A 473 13.90 -13.09 27.36
N MET A 474 12.57 -12.86 27.34
CA MET A 474 11.83 -12.38 28.52
C MET A 474 11.75 -13.42 29.64
N LEU A 475 11.64 -14.72 29.32
CA LEU A 475 11.62 -15.78 30.33
C LEU A 475 12.98 -15.99 31.02
N ARG A 476 14.10 -15.69 30.34
CA ARG A 476 15.45 -15.82 30.92
C ARG A 476 15.77 -14.71 31.94
N ASP A 477 15.24 -13.50 31.72
CA ASP A 477 15.44 -12.33 32.60
C ASP A 477 14.67 -12.42 33.93
N LEU A 478 13.76 -13.39 34.10
CA LEU A 478 13.03 -13.63 35.36
C LEU A 478 13.92 -14.14 36.51
N ARG A 479 15.17 -14.51 36.25
CA ARG A 479 16.03 -15.17 37.26
C ARG A 479 16.96 -14.24 38.05
N VAL A 480 16.93 -12.90 37.86
CA VAL A 480 17.83 -12.00 38.61
C VAL A 480 17.11 -10.75 39.17
N GLN A 481 16.87 -10.81 40.48
CA GLN A 481 16.88 -9.71 41.48
C GLN A 481 15.82 -8.58 41.42
N ASP A 482 14.55 -8.91 41.71
CA ASP A 482 13.62 -8.14 42.58
C ASP A 482 12.22 -8.83 42.54
N PRO A 483 11.74 -9.45 43.63
CA PRO A 483 10.42 -10.11 43.67
C PRO A 483 9.25 -9.19 43.24
N ALA A 484 9.33 -7.89 43.53
CA ALA A 484 8.29 -6.92 43.18
C ALA A 484 8.28 -6.61 41.67
N ALA A 485 9.45 -6.47 41.05
CA ALA A 485 9.58 -6.29 39.61
C ALA A 485 9.10 -7.52 38.82
N SER A 486 9.32 -8.73 39.35
CA SER A 486 8.81 -9.97 38.78
C SER A 486 7.28 -10.03 38.80
N ALA A 487 6.63 -9.59 39.89
CA ALA A 487 5.17 -9.57 39.99
C ALA A 487 4.50 -8.63 38.98
N LEU A 488 5.08 -7.45 38.73
CA LEU A 488 4.57 -6.49 37.73
C LEU A 488 4.70 -7.00 36.30
N ARG A 489 5.81 -7.68 36.00
CA ARG A 489 6.02 -8.30 34.68
C ARG A 489 5.04 -9.43 34.44
N ILE A 490 4.76 -10.24 35.46
CA ILE A 490 3.72 -11.27 35.40
C ILE A 490 2.35 -10.61 35.15
N ALA A 491 1.99 -9.56 35.90
CA ALA A 491 0.75 -8.82 35.67
C ALA A 491 0.65 -8.27 34.24
N PHE A 492 1.77 -7.83 33.65
CA PHE A 492 1.82 -7.31 32.28
C PHE A 492 1.66 -8.41 31.22
N LEU A 493 2.21 -9.60 31.47
CA LEU A 493 2.03 -10.77 30.62
C LEU A 493 0.60 -11.33 30.70
N GLU A 494 -0.01 -11.28 31.87
CA GLU A 494 -1.39 -11.73 32.15
C GLU A 494 -2.46 -10.68 31.77
N GLU A 495 -2.07 -9.57 31.14
CA GLU A 495 -2.97 -8.45 30.78
C GLU A 495 -3.76 -7.85 31.96
N ARG A 496 -3.22 -7.92 33.19
CA ARG A 496 -3.76 -7.27 34.39
C ARG A 496 -3.40 -5.78 34.42
N PHE A 497 -3.87 -5.05 33.41
CA PHE A 497 -3.49 -3.65 33.16
C PHE A 497 -4.01 -2.67 34.21
N GLU A 498 -5.13 -2.96 34.87
CA GLU A 498 -5.64 -2.12 35.96
C GLU A 498 -4.72 -2.14 37.19
N ASP A 499 -4.25 -3.33 37.57
CA ASP A 499 -3.29 -3.50 38.67
C ASP A 499 -1.99 -2.72 38.40
N ILE A 500 -1.53 -2.74 37.14
CA ILE A 500 -0.35 -2.01 36.71
C ILE A 500 -0.59 -0.50 36.75
N LEU A 501 -1.76 -0.03 36.32
CA LEU A 501 -2.11 1.37 36.34
C LEU A 501 -2.15 1.90 37.78
N GLU A 502 -2.73 1.15 38.70
CA GLU A 502 -2.79 1.53 40.11
C GLU A 502 -1.42 1.54 40.78
N TRP A 503 -0.59 0.54 40.47
CA TRP A 503 0.81 0.54 40.88
C TRP A 503 1.56 1.78 40.34
N ALA A 504 1.36 2.14 39.07
CA ALA A 504 2.04 3.27 38.45
C ALA A 504 1.66 4.60 39.11
N LYS A 505 0.39 4.81 39.48
CA LYS A 505 -0.07 6.02 40.21
C LYS A 505 0.60 6.17 41.57
N THR A 506 0.92 5.06 42.23
CA THR A 506 1.51 5.07 43.57
C THR A 506 3.03 5.18 43.53
N ASN A 507 3.69 4.54 42.55
CA ASN A 507 5.13 4.32 42.57
C ASN A 507 5.94 5.26 41.64
N TRP A 508 5.29 6.17 40.90
CA TRP A 508 5.96 6.94 39.86
C TRP A 508 7.14 7.81 40.33
N LYS A 509 7.09 8.35 41.55
CA LYS A 509 8.18 9.17 42.10
C LYS A 509 9.45 8.34 42.25
N GLU A 510 9.32 7.17 42.85
CA GLU A 510 10.45 6.26 43.04
C GLU A 510 10.98 5.73 41.72
N VAL A 511 10.07 5.40 40.78
CA VAL A 511 10.44 4.98 39.42
C VAL A 511 11.25 6.08 38.72
N ALA A 512 10.88 7.35 38.87
CA ALA A 512 11.63 8.49 38.33
C ALA A 512 13.04 8.55 38.89
N GLU A 513 13.20 8.42 40.21
CA GLU A 513 14.49 8.42 40.88
C GLU A 513 15.36 7.22 40.49
N ARG A 514 14.76 6.02 40.40
CA ARG A 514 15.45 4.81 39.91
C ARG A 514 15.89 4.99 38.45
N GLN A 515 15.06 5.58 37.58
CA GLN A 515 15.44 5.88 36.20
C GLN A 515 16.60 6.88 36.14
N LYS A 516 16.57 7.96 36.94
CA LYS A 516 17.65 8.95 37.00
C LYS A 516 18.98 8.29 37.42
N ARG A 517 18.95 7.46 38.47
CA ARG A 517 20.13 6.68 38.92
C ARG A 517 20.66 5.75 37.84
N TYR A 518 19.77 5.00 37.19
CA TYR A 518 20.12 4.09 36.11
C TYR A 518 20.82 4.80 34.95
N GLU A 519 20.36 5.99 34.55
CA GLU A 519 21.02 6.74 33.47
C GLU A 519 22.41 7.27 33.84
N VAL A 520 22.59 7.71 35.09
CA VAL A 520 23.91 8.11 35.58
C VAL A 520 24.89 6.94 35.55
N GLU A 521 24.46 5.77 36.03
CA GLU A 521 25.27 4.55 36.02
C GLU A 521 25.60 4.09 34.59
N LYS A 522 24.59 4.09 33.71
CA LYS A 522 24.75 3.76 32.29
C LYS A 522 25.75 4.69 31.60
N ASN A 523 25.63 6.00 31.81
CA ASN A 523 26.56 6.98 31.24
C ASN A 523 27.98 6.80 31.78
N ARG A 524 28.13 6.50 33.08
CA ARG A 524 29.43 6.22 33.70
C ARG A 524 30.07 4.95 33.12
N ALA A 525 29.29 3.90 32.93
CA ALA A 525 29.75 2.65 32.32
C ALA A 525 30.20 2.87 30.86
N GLN A 526 29.42 3.60 30.07
CA GLN A 526 29.77 3.94 28.68
C GLN A 526 31.04 4.80 28.59
N GLN A 527 31.22 5.76 29.50
CA GLN A 527 32.44 6.55 29.57
C GLN A 527 33.65 5.69 29.92
N PHE A 528 33.50 4.74 30.85
CA PHE A 528 34.56 3.80 31.21
C PHE A 528 34.92 2.89 30.03
N GLU A 529 33.93 2.34 29.33
CA GLU A 529 34.14 1.52 28.14
C GLU A 529 34.83 2.30 27.01
N LYS A 530 34.41 3.55 26.76
CA LYS A 530 35.07 4.43 25.79
C LYS A 530 36.52 4.70 26.16
N ARG A 531 36.82 4.91 27.44
CA ARG A 531 38.19 5.09 27.95
C ARG A 531 39.01 3.81 27.78
N ASN A 532 38.44 2.64 28.03
CA ASN A 532 39.12 1.35 27.83
C ASN A 532 39.39 1.08 26.35
N LYS A 533 38.42 1.35 25.45
CA LYS A 533 38.61 1.26 24.00
C LYS A 533 39.69 2.21 23.51
N GLN A 534 39.71 3.46 24.01
CA GLN A 534 40.76 4.42 23.68
C GLN A 534 42.13 3.98 24.22
N ALA A 535 42.20 3.44 25.44
CA ALA A 535 43.43 2.93 26.01
C ALA A 535 43.96 1.73 25.21
N ALA A 536 43.10 0.79 24.82
CA ALA A 536 43.46 -0.34 23.97
C ALA A 536 43.94 0.12 22.58
N ALA A 537 43.28 1.11 21.98
CA ALA A 537 43.72 1.70 20.71
C ALA A 537 45.08 2.41 20.84
N ASN A 538 45.34 3.09 21.96
CA ASN A 538 46.61 3.75 22.23
C ASN A 538 47.76 2.74 22.44
N VAL A 539 47.51 1.62 23.12
CA VAL A 539 48.49 0.51 23.27
C VAL A 539 48.81 -0.10 21.91
N LEU A 540 47.79 -0.44 21.11
CA LEU A 540 47.96 -0.96 19.75
C LEU A 540 48.69 0.02 18.82
N TRP A 541 48.52 1.32 19.02
CA TRP A 541 49.27 2.34 18.28
C TRP A 541 50.74 2.44 18.72
N ALA A 542 51.03 2.31 20.02
CA ALA A 542 52.39 2.33 20.58
C ALA A 542 53.21 1.08 20.21
N GLU A 543 52.55 -0.07 20.03
CA GLU A 543 53.20 -1.33 19.63
C GLU A 543 53.42 -1.46 18.12
N ARG A 544 52.97 -0.50 17.29
CA ARG A 544 53.26 -0.50 15.85
C ARG A 544 54.76 -0.21 15.61
N PRO A 545 55.45 -1.05 14.81
CA PRO A 545 56.84 -0.79 14.40
C PRO A 545 56.94 0.53 13.63
N GLY A 546 57.85 1.43 14.05
CA GLY A 546 58.04 2.76 13.47
C GLY A 546 57.21 3.89 14.13
N SER A 547 56.50 3.62 15.23
CA SER A 547 55.91 4.69 16.05
C SER A 547 56.98 5.35 16.93
N THR A 548 56.84 6.66 17.18
CA THR A 548 57.79 7.45 17.99
C THR A 548 57.95 6.90 19.42
N LEU A 549 56.91 6.21 19.93
CA LEU A 549 56.89 5.57 21.24
C LEU A 549 57.64 4.23 21.25
N HIS A 550 57.57 3.45 20.18
CA HIS A 550 58.40 2.24 20.01
C HIS A 550 59.89 2.63 19.94
N GLU A 551 60.23 3.70 19.22
CA GLU A 551 61.62 4.20 19.17
C GLU A 551 62.11 4.69 20.53
N MET A 552 61.26 5.40 21.29
CA MET A 552 61.59 5.87 22.65
C MET A 552 61.74 4.73 23.67
N LEU A 553 60.93 3.67 23.57
CA LEU A 553 61.03 2.46 24.40
C LEU A 553 62.29 1.65 24.06
N SER A 554 62.61 1.48 22.77
CA SER A 554 63.84 0.82 22.33
C SER A 554 65.10 1.62 22.70
N ALA A 555 65.01 2.95 22.78
CA ALA A 555 66.10 3.83 23.19
C ALA A 555 66.25 4.02 24.71
N GLY A 556 65.36 3.44 25.55
CA GLY A 556 65.41 3.57 27.01
C GLY A 556 65.00 4.95 27.56
N THR A 557 64.54 5.87 26.71
CA THR A 557 64.21 7.26 27.07
C THR A 557 62.77 7.47 27.58
N TYR A 558 61.95 6.42 27.54
CA TYR A 558 60.53 6.49 27.90
C TYR A 558 60.27 6.95 29.36
N GLY A 559 61.15 6.58 30.30
CA GLY A 559 61.06 7.00 31.70
C GLY A 559 61.29 8.49 31.92
N ASP A 560 62.11 9.13 31.08
CA ASP A 560 62.41 10.56 31.17
C ASP A 560 61.32 11.43 30.53
N TRP A 561 60.70 10.96 29.46
CA TRP A 561 59.52 11.58 28.86
C TRP A 561 58.31 11.58 29.82
N LEU A 562 58.06 10.47 30.51
CA LEU A 562 57.02 10.35 31.55
C LEU A 562 57.27 11.27 32.76
N ARG A 563 58.54 11.51 33.13
CA ARG A 563 58.91 12.47 34.19
C ARG A 563 58.74 13.92 33.75
N ALA A 564 59.07 14.25 32.50
CA ALA A 564 58.87 15.59 31.94
C ALA A 564 57.37 15.98 31.84
N GLN A 565 56.49 15.01 31.55
CA GLN A 565 55.03 15.21 31.52
C GLN A 565 54.38 15.34 32.91
N ARG A 566 55.08 14.97 34.00
CA ARG A 566 54.58 15.04 35.38
C ARG A 566 55.06 16.26 36.18
N MET A 567 55.87 17.15 35.59
CA MET A 567 56.25 18.39 36.28
C MET A 567 55.09 19.39 36.28
N PRO A 568 54.72 19.98 37.45
CA PRO A 568 53.72 21.03 37.51
C PRO A 568 54.29 22.33 36.89
N PRO A 569 53.43 23.20 36.33
CA PRO A 569 53.88 24.45 35.74
C PRO A 569 54.49 25.36 36.82
N GLN A 570 55.72 25.83 36.60
CA GLN A 570 56.32 26.89 37.42
C GLN A 570 55.46 28.16 37.31
N GLY A 571 55.16 28.76 38.46
CA GLY A 571 54.29 29.92 38.59
C GLY A 571 54.76 31.10 37.74
N LYS A 572 53.82 31.72 37.02
CA LYS A 572 53.94 33.12 36.60
C LYS A 572 53.23 33.97 37.65
N GLU A 573 54.02 34.71 38.40
CA GLU A 573 53.59 35.88 39.16
C GLU A 573 52.91 36.87 38.20
N HIS A 574 51.70 37.30 38.54
CA HIS A 574 51.09 38.51 37.99
C HIS A 574 51.52 39.69 38.86
N HIS A 575 52.44 40.50 38.35
CA HIS A 575 52.54 41.93 38.69
C HIS A 575 51.80 42.73 37.62
N GLY A 576 50.95 43.67 38.06
CA GLY A 576 50.23 44.63 37.22
C GLY A 576 48.75 44.66 37.51
#